data_AF-A0A9X7TL58-F1
#
_entry.id   AF-A0A9X7TL58-F1
#
_cell.length_a   1.000
_cell.length_b   1.000
_cell.length_c   1.000
_cell.angle_alpha   90.00
_cell.angle_beta   90.00
_cell.angle_gamma   90.00
#
_symmetry.space_group_name_H-M   'P 1'
#
loop_
_entity.id
_entity.type
_entity.pdbx_description
1 polymer ?
#
loop_
_entity_poly.entity_id
_entity_poly.type
_entity_poly.pdbx_seq_one_letter_code
_entity_poly.pdbx_strand_id
1 'polypeptide(L)'
;MTDFVVITFSSLDYLKDLIEKYKDKKLVVTTLTLSKALKKGINPLVYDKIWIRAYSHKPVKIYGLDEADSEALLVAQELSAELITSDENVEKIAKEMRINVVRYP
;
A
#
# COMPACT_ATOMS: atom_id res chain seq x y z
N MET A 1 -1.44 -17.96 -4.69
CA MET A 1 -1.31 -16.49 -4.83
C MET A 1 -1.92 -15.87 -3.59
N THR A 2 -1.33 -14.80 -3.06
CA THR A 2 -1.87 -14.15 -1.85
C THR A 2 -3.13 -13.35 -2.15
N ASP A 3 -4.08 -13.38 -1.20
CA ASP A 3 -5.40 -12.74 -1.30
C ASP A 3 -5.35 -11.23 -1.14
N PHE A 4 -4.18 -10.66 -0.87
CA PHE A 4 -4.00 -9.25 -0.49
C PHE A 4 -3.14 -8.49 -1.49
N VAL A 5 -3.52 -7.24 -1.71
CA VAL A 5 -2.76 -6.25 -2.47
C VAL A 5 -2.67 -4.99 -1.61
N VAL A 6 -1.47 -4.58 -1.24
CA VAL A 6 -1.24 -3.38 -0.42
C VAL A 6 -0.96 -2.20 -1.34
N ILE A 7 -1.62 -1.07 -1.09
CA ILE A 7 -1.51 0.13 -1.92
C ILE A 7 -0.72 1.19 -1.15
N THR A 8 0.34 1.72 -1.75
CA THR A 8 1.09 2.85 -1.20
C THR A 8 0.37 4.17 -1.44
N PHE A 9 0.78 5.22 -0.72
CA PHE A 9 0.12 6.52 -0.83
C PHE A 9 0.12 7.06 -2.28
N SER A 10 1.25 6.91 -2.98
CA SER A 10 1.45 7.37 -4.37
C SER A 10 0.44 6.81 -5.38
N SER A 11 -0.18 5.65 -5.10
CA SER A 11 -1.05 4.96 -6.06
C SER A 11 -2.53 5.10 -5.71
N LEU A 12 -2.88 5.89 -4.69
CA LEU A 12 -4.27 6.12 -4.32
C LEU A 12 -5.05 6.94 -5.36
N ASP A 13 -4.37 7.72 -6.20
CA ASP A 13 -5.03 8.44 -7.30
C ASP A 13 -5.66 7.48 -8.33
N TYR A 14 -5.18 6.23 -8.38
CA TYR A 14 -5.66 5.18 -9.29
C TYR A 14 -6.58 4.16 -8.61
N LEU A 15 -7.08 4.47 -7.41
CA LEU A 15 -7.80 3.49 -6.59
C LEU A 15 -9.00 2.86 -7.30
N LYS A 16 -9.74 3.65 -8.09
CA LYS A 16 -10.87 3.17 -8.88
C LYS A 16 -10.45 2.05 -9.85
N ASP A 17 -9.38 2.26 -10.61
CA ASP A 17 -8.87 1.30 -11.58
C ASP A 17 -8.30 0.06 -10.88
N LEU A 18 -7.62 0.27 -9.75
CA LEU A 18 -7.09 -0.82 -8.93
C LEU A 18 -8.19 -1.72 -8.36
N ILE A 19 -9.34 -1.15 -7.99
CA ILE A 19 -10.51 -1.92 -7.51
C ILE A 19 -11.04 -2.85 -8.59
N GLU A 20 -11.15 -2.37 -9.82
CA GLU A 20 -11.60 -3.17 -10.96
C GLU A 20 -10.58 -4.24 -11.33
N LYS A 21 -9.29 -3.86 -11.42
CA LYS A 21 -8.20 -4.76 -11.77
C LYS A 21 -8.02 -5.89 -10.78
N TYR A 22 -8.15 -5.59 -9.49
CA TYR A 22 -7.97 -6.57 -8.41
C TYR A 22 -9.30 -7.04 -7.83
N LYS A 23 -10.38 -7.13 -8.65
CA LYS A 23 -11.74 -7.49 -8.22
C LYS A 23 -11.85 -8.79 -7.39
N ASP A 24 -10.90 -9.72 -7.54
CA ASP A 24 -10.88 -11.00 -6.81
C ASP A 24 -9.93 -11.02 -5.60
N LYS A 25 -9.25 -9.91 -5.29
CA LYS A 25 -8.34 -9.76 -4.14
C LYS A 25 -8.81 -8.67 -3.18
N LYS A 26 -8.35 -8.71 -1.92
CA LYS A 26 -8.55 -7.67 -0.91
C LYS A 26 -7.52 -6.56 -1.08
N LEU A 27 -7.99 -5.34 -1.30
CA LEU A 27 -7.14 -4.16 -1.40
C LEU A 27 -6.92 -3.59 -0.01
N VAL A 28 -5.67 -3.47 0.39
CA VAL A 28 -5.26 -3.06 1.73
C VAL A 28 -4.67 -1.66 1.67
N VAL A 29 -5.19 -0.77 2.52
CA VAL A 29 -4.62 0.56 2.76
C VAL A 29 -4.21 0.61 4.22
N THR A 30 -2.98 1.05 4.50
CA THR A 30 -2.49 1.08 5.87
C THR A 30 -3.01 2.30 6.64
N THR A 31 -2.93 2.28 7.97
CA THR A 31 -3.45 3.36 8.82
C THR A 31 -2.77 4.71 8.57
N LEU A 32 -1.44 4.72 8.39
CA LEU A 32 -0.68 5.94 8.07
C LEU A 32 -0.93 6.38 6.63
N THR A 33 -1.08 5.44 5.70
CA THR A 33 -1.47 5.73 4.32
C THR A 33 -2.86 6.38 4.26
N LEU A 34 -3.84 5.83 4.97
CA LEU A 34 -5.19 6.40 5.12
C LEU A 34 -5.13 7.80 5.74
N SER A 35 -4.39 7.98 6.83
CA SER A 35 -4.23 9.29 7.48
C SER A 35 -3.65 10.34 6.53
N LYS A 36 -2.64 9.96 5.74
CA LYS A 36 -2.03 10.82 4.73
C LYS A 36 -2.99 11.12 3.57
N ALA A 37 -3.77 10.14 3.13
CA ALA A 37 -4.81 10.28 2.10
C ALA A 37 -5.87 11.31 2.49
N LEU A 38 -6.45 11.14 3.69
CA LEU A 38 -7.51 12.02 4.19
C LEU A 38 -7.02 13.47 4.31
N LYS A 39 -5.77 13.69 4.73
CA LYS A 39 -5.16 15.04 4.75
C LYS A 39 -5.04 15.69 3.36
N LYS A 40 -4.98 14.89 2.29
CA LYS A 40 -4.96 15.37 0.90
C LYS A 40 -6.35 15.38 0.23
N GLY A 41 -7.42 15.08 0.96
CA GLY A 41 -8.78 15.02 0.42
C GLY A 41 -9.10 13.75 -0.37
N ILE A 42 -8.24 12.73 -0.30
CA ILE A 42 -8.51 11.41 -0.89
C ILE A 42 -9.12 10.53 0.21
N ASN A 43 -10.32 10.00 0.00
CA ASN A 43 -10.98 9.11 0.95
C ASN A 43 -11.14 7.69 0.37
N PRO A 44 -10.18 6.77 0.61
CA PRO A 44 -10.29 5.38 0.18
C PRO A 44 -11.51 4.63 0.74
N LEU A 45 -12.06 5.09 1.88
CA LEU A 45 -13.17 4.42 2.57
C LEU A 45 -14.52 4.54 1.84
N VAL A 46 -14.61 5.35 0.78
CA VAL A 46 -15.82 5.41 -0.07
C VAL A 46 -16.03 4.13 -0.88
N TYR A 47 -15.02 3.26 -0.92
CA TYR A 47 -15.06 1.98 -1.61
C TYR A 47 -15.13 0.83 -0.60
N ASP A 48 -16.22 0.05 -0.62
CA ASP A 48 -16.50 -1.05 0.31
C ASP A 48 -15.42 -2.15 0.33
N LYS A 49 -14.56 -2.17 -0.69
CA LYS A 49 -13.55 -3.18 -0.89
C LYS A 49 -12.21 -2.88 -0.21
N ILE A 50 -12.06 -1.70 0.38
CA ILE A 50 -10.81 -1.29 1.02
C ILE A 50 -10.74 -1.84 2.44
N TRP A 51 -9.68 -2.60 2.70
CA TRP A 51 -9.35 -3.15 4.01
C TRP A 51 -8.31 -2.26 4.67
N ILE A 52 -8.61 -1.76 5.86
CA ILE A 52 -7.65 -0.99 6.65
C ILE A 52 -6.85 -1.94 7.54
N ARG A 53 -5.52 -1.87 7.44
CA ARG A 53 -4.62 -2.69 8.27
C ARG A 53 -3.43 -1.88 8.78
N ALA A 54 -3.25 -1.84 10.09
CA ALA A 54 -2.05 -1.29 10.70
C ALA A 54 -0.93 -2.35 10.73
N TYR A 55 0.31 -1.92 10.76
CA TYR A 55 1.42 -2.82 11.09
C TYR A 55 1.38 -3.14 12.60
N SER A 56 1.52 -4.42 12.96
CA SER A 56 1.27 -4.89 14.34
C SER A 56 2.30 -4.42 15.37
N HIS A 57 3.47 -3.94 14.92
CA HIS A 57 4.56 -3.46 15.76
C HIS A 57 4.79 -1.96 15.53
N LYS A 58 5.56 -1.31 16.42
CA LYS A 58 5.99 0.08 16.19
C LYS A 58 6.70 0.13 14.82
N PRO A 59 6.19 0.87 13.82
CA PRO A 59 6.73 0.82 12.47
C PRO A 59 8.21 1.22 12.51
N VAL A 60 9.08 0.31 12.08
CA VAL A 60 10.48 0.67 11.87
C VAL A 60 10.50 1.57 10.66
N LYS A 61 10.96 2.82 10.84
CA LYS A 61 11.11 3.73 9.71
C LYS A 61 12.16 3.15 8.76
N ILE A 62 11.74 2.82 7.54
CA ILE A 62 12.65 2.34 6.52
C ILE A 62 13.40 3.56 5.99
N TYR A 63 14.74 3.52 6.04
CA TYR A 63 15.55 4.66 5.62
C TYR A 63 15.28 5.00 4.15
N GLY A 64 15.07 6.28 3.86
CA GLY A 64 14.73 6.75 2.52
C GLY A 64 13.24 6.74 2.20
N LEU A 65 12.37 6.22 3.07
CA LEU A 65 10.91 6.27 2.92
C LEU A 65 10.27 7.14 4.01
N ASP A 66 9.07 7.66 3.71
CA ASP A 66 8.23 8.24 4.74
C ASP A 66 7.52 7.15 5.56
N GLU A 67 6.83 7.55 6.63
CA GLU A 67 6.21 6.62 7.56
C GLU A 67 5.03 5.85 6.95
N ALA A 68 4.28 6.47 6.03
CA ALA A 68 3.14 5.84 5.39
C ALA A 68 3.59 4.74 4.43
N ASP A 69 4.59 5.05 3.59
CA ASP A 69 5.14 4.06 2.66
C ASP A 69 5.92 2.99 3.43
N SER A 70 6.67 3.35 4.49
CA SER A 70 7.32 2.36 5.37
C SER A 70 6.32 1.35 5.95
N GLU A 71 5.18 1.83 6.46
CA GLU A 71 4.13 0.95 6.97
C GLU A 71 3.54 0.06 5.87
N ALA A 72 3.30 0.60 4.67
CA ALA A 72 2.79 -0.17 3.54
C ALA A 72 3.74 -1.32 3.14
N LEU A 73 5.05 -1.08 3.08
CA LEU A 73 6.03 -2.15 2.81
C LEU A 73 6.01 -3.23 3.90
N LEU A 74 6.00 -2.82 5.17
CA LEU A 74 6.01 -3.76 6.30
C LEU A 74 4.73 -4.62 6.34
N VAL A 75 3.57 -4.02 6.08
CA VAL A 75 2.29 -4.76 5.97
C VAL A 75 2.30 -5.70 4.76
N ALA A 76 2.85 -5.27 3.62
CA ALA A 76 2.97 -6.13 2.45
C ALA A 76 3.86 -7.34 2.71
N GLN A 77 4.98 -7.13 3.40
CA GLN A 77 5.88 -8.20 3.82
C GLN A 77 5.19 -9.18 4.79
N GLU A 78 4.53 -8.67 5.84
CA GLU A 78 3.80 -9.47 6.84
C GLU A 78 2.74 -10.35 6.19
N LEU A 79 2.04 -9.82 5.18
CA LEU A 79 0.99 -10.51 4.44
C LEU A 79 1.49 -11.39 3.30
N SER A 80 2.78 -11.33 2.96
CA SER A 80 3.30 -11.83 1.68
C SER A 80 2.49 -11.31 0.47
N ALA A 81 2.00 -10.08 0.57
CA ALA A 81 1.13 -9.44 -0.41
C ALA A 81 1.92 -8.81 -1.56
N GLU A 82 1.21 -8.57 -2.66
CA GLU A 82 1.70 -7.68 -3.71
C GLU A 82 1.59 -6.22 -3.26
N LEU A 83 2.64 -5.43 -3.49
CA LEU A 83 2.67 -3.99 -3.21
C LEU A 83 2.46 -3.21 -4.52
N ILE A 84 1.52 -2.27 -4.52
CA ILE A 84 1.28 -1.35 -5.64
C ILE A 84 1.86 0.01 -5.28
N THR A 85 2.71 0.54 -6.15
CA THR A 85 3.30 1.86 -5.98
C THR A 85 3.54 2.57 -7.31
N SER A 86 3.51 3.89 -7.30
CA SER A 86 3.88 4.76 -8.43
C SER A 86 5.21 5.47 -8.17
N ASP A 87 5.83 5.24 -7.00
CA ASP A 87 7.09 5.83 -6.58
C ASP A 87 8.28 4.90 -6.87
N GLU A 88 9.28 5.39 -7.61
CA GLU A 88 10.51 4.64 -7.97
C GLU A 88 11.34 4.20 -6.78
N ASN A 89 11.42 5.04 -5.76
CA ASN A 89 12.22 4.76 -4.59
C ASN A 89 11.54 3.69 -3.72
N VAL A 90 10.21 3.76 -3.58
CA VAL A 90 9.42 2.71 -2.93
C VAL A 90 9.58 1.37 -3.65
N GLU A 91 9.47 1.35 -4.97
CA GLU A 91 9.65 0.13 -5.77
C GLU A 91 11.04 -0.49 -5.58
N LYS A 92 12.08 0.33 -5.64
CA LYS A 92 13.46 -0.12 -5.44
C LYS A 92 13.64 -0.80 -4.09
N ILE A 93 13.23 -0.13 -3.01
CA ILE A 93 13.37 -0.63 -1.64
C ILE A 93 12.52 -1.90 -1.44
N ALA A 94 11.31 -1.95 -1.99
CA ALA A 94 10.45 -3.14 -1.92
C ALA A 94 11.13 -4.37 -2.57
N LYS A 95 11.79 -4.19 -3.72
CA LYS A 95 12.56 -5.26 -4.38
C LYS A 95 13.75 -5.73 -3.53
N GLU A 96 14.49 -4.81 -2.91
CA GLU A 96 15.59 -5.13 -1.99
C GLU A 96 15.09 -5.96 -0.79
N MET A 97 13.87 -5.67 -0.31
CA MET A 97 13.19 -6.41 0.75
C MET A 97 12.51 -7.71 0.28
N ARG A 98 12.65 -8.08 -0.99
CA ARG A 98 12.02 -9.26 -1.62
C ARG A 98 10.49 -9.25 -1.57
N ILE A 99 9.87 -8.08 -1.58
CA ILE A 99 8.42 -7.90 -1.70
C ILE A 99 8.06 -7.93 -3.19
N ASN A 100 6.99 -8.65 -3.55
CA ASN A 100 6.45 -8.60 -4.90
C ASN A 100 5.83 -7.22 -5.13
N VAL A 101 6.42 -6.40 -5.99
CA VAL A 101 5.98 -5.03 -6.25
C VAL A 101 5.60 -4.85 -7.71
N VAL A 102 4.49 -4.16 -7.93
CA VAL A 102 4.02 -3.73 -9.25
C VAL A 102 4.04 -2.22 -9.31
N ARG A 103 4.86 -1.68 -10.20
CA ARG A 103 4.84 -0.26 -10.54
C ARG A 103 3.54 0.05 -11.28
N TYR A 104 2.77 0.99 -10.77
CA TYR A 104 1.59 1.53 -11.42
C TYR A 104 1.93 2.90 -12.00
N PRO A 105 1.37 3.28 -13.17
CA PRO A 105 1.52 4.64 -13.73
C PRO A 105 1.14 5.74 -12.72
#